data_AF-A0A0Q8J782-F1
#
_entry.id   AF-A0A0Q8J782-F1
#
_cell.length_a   1.000
_cell.length_b   1.000
_cell.length_c   1.000
_cell.angle_alpha   90.00
_cell.angle_beta   90.00
_cell.angle_gamma   90.00
#
_symmetry.space_group_name_H-M   'P 1'
#
loop_
_entity.id
_entity.type
_entity.pdbx_description
1 polymer ?
#
loop_
_entity_poly.entity_id
_entity_poly.type
_entity_poly.pdbx_seq_one_letter_code
_entity_poly.pdbx_strand_id
1 'polypeptide(L)'
;MQGFSRINLLIAAALAAACSPVDRSATATPAVAASPTASVKPPTTGNPLLDELSMLTGPGARECGLVALGQDPTAAWQCARDADSQRIPYWFAIEHRGIDSKVWIAALRTPNGQRYMLHYDSNYMGGPGLLPRFTRNACTGFSTLVPNSPENLECLYR
;
A
#
# COMPACT_ATOMS: atom_id res chain seq x y z
N MET A 1 -25.41 50.95 52.52
CA MET A 1 -24.20 50.73 51.69
C MET A 1 -24.63 50.99 50.25
N GLN A 2 -24.46 52.21 49.75
CA GLN A 2 -23.33 52.62 48.89
C GLN A 2 -23.21 51.70 47.64
N GLY A 3 -23.32 52.14 46.39
CA GLY A 3 -23.25 53.51 45.89
C GLY A 3 -23.70 53.66 44.43
N PHE A 4 -23.76 54.94 44.07
CA PHE A 4 -23.97 55.53 42.75
C PHE A 4 -22.89 55.09 41.74
N SER A 5 -23.20 55.19 40.44
CA SER A 5 -22.67 56.28 39.58
C SER A 5 -22.46 55.87 38.11
N ARG A 6 -23.20 56.58 37.23
CA ARG A 6 -22.79 57.24 35.97
C ARG A 6 -22.26 56.38 34.80
N ILE A 7 -23.00 56.33 33.67
CA ILE A 7 -22.94 57.25 32.51
C ILE A 7 -21.56 57.22 31.80
N ASN A 8 -21.52 56.69 30.57
CA ASN A 8 -21.13 57.47 29.38
C ASN A 8 -21.24 56.63 28.09
N LEU A 9 -22.08 57.15 27.19
CA LEU A 9 -22.12 56.90 25.76
C LEU A 9 -20.92 57.61 25.12
N LEU A 10 -20.12 56.96 24.27
CA LEU A 10 -19.26 57.65 23.30
C LEU A 10 -19.09 56.82 22.03
N ILE A 11 -19.55 57.43 20.94
CA ILE A 11 -19.39 57.05 19.54
C ILE A 11 -17.94 57.28 19.13
N ALA A 12 -17.36 56.37 18.34
CA ALA A 12 -16.22 56.69 17.49
C ALA A 12 -16.34 55.92 16.17
N ALA A 13 -16.59 56.67 15.09
CA ALA A 13 -16.44 56.25 13.71
C ALA A 13 -15.01 56.56 13.24
N ALA A 14 -14.41 55.66 12.45
CA ALA A 14 -13.24 55.87 11.57
C ALA A 14 -12.75 54.48 11.10
N LEU A 15 -12.23 54.23 9.90
CA LEU A 15 -11.95 55.00 8.70
C LEU A 15 -11.79 53.93 7.60
N ALA A 16 -12.23 54.23 6.38
CA ALA A 16 -11.96 53.38 5.22
C ALA A 16 -10.45 53.40 4.90
N ALA A 17 -9.87 52.22 4.66
CA ALA A 17 -8.57 52.07 4.01
C ALA A 17 -8.74 51.24 2.74
N ALA A 18 -8.57 51.91 1.60
CA ALA A 18 -8.56 51.33 0.27
C ALA A 18 -7.31 50.45 0.08
N CYS A 19 -7.51 49.21 -0.37
CA CYS A 19 -6.43 48.39 -0.92
C CYS A 19 -6.66 48.23 -2.43
N SER A 20 -5.76 48.83 -3.20
CA SER A 20 -5.66 48.70 -4.66
C SER A 20 -5.45 47.26 -5.10
N PRO A 21 -5.91 46.85 -6.31
CA PRO A 21 -5.52 45.58 -6.89
C PRO A 21 -4.05 45.63 -7.36
N VAL A 22 -3.25 44.68 -6.90
CA VAL A 22 -1.91 44.39 -7.43
C VAL A 22 -2.09 43.70 -8.78
N ASP A 23 -1.61 44.35 -9.84
CA ASP A 23 -1.34 43.71 -11.14
C ASP A 23 -0.31 42.59 -10.95
N ARG A 24 -0.77 41.33 -11.00
CA ARG A 24 0.11 40.18 -11.18
C ARG A 24 0.21 39.89 -12.67
N SER A 25 1.26 40.42 -13.28
CA SER A 25 1.75 39.96 -14.58
C SER A 25 2.00 38.45 -14.51
N ALA A 26 1.17 37.68 -15.23
CA ALA A 26 1.33 36.25 -15.39
C ALA A 26 2.49 35.98 -16.36
N THR A 27 3.68 35.68 -15.82
CA THR A 27 4.76 35.07 -16.59
C THR A 27 4.38 33.60 -16.83
N ALA A 28 3.96 33.29 -18.05
CA ALA A 28 3.72 31.93 -18.50
C ALA A 28 5.02 31.11 -18.38
N THR A 29 5.03 30.12 -17.50
CA THR A 29 6.07 29.10 -17.43
C THR A 29 5.92 28.18 -18.65
N PRO A 30 6.98 27.87 -19.41
CA PRO A 30 6.87 26.89 -20.48
C PRO A 30 6.56 25.52 -19.87
N ALA A 31 5.51 24.87 -20.38
CA ALA A 31 5.17 23.50 -20.03
C ALA A 31 6.35 22.59 -20.40
N VAL A 32 7.04 22.06 -19.40
CA VAL A 32 7.99 20.96 -19.58
C VAL A 32 7.19 19.78 -20.12
N ALA A 33 7.46 19.39 -21.36
CA ALA A 33 6.90 18.20 -21.96
C ALA A 33 7.23 17.00 -21.06
N ALA A 34 6.20 16.40 -20.47
CA ALA A 34 6.35 15.14 -19.76
C ALA A 34 6.75 14.07 -20.77
N SER A 35 8.00 13.61 -20.68
CA SER A 35 8.47 12.45 -21.43
C SER A 35 7.55 11.25 -21.15
N PRO A 36 7.22 10.43 -22.17
CA PRO A 36 6.38 9.26 -21.96
C PRO A 36 7.08 8.32 -20.99
N THR A 37 6.41 7.96 -19.90
CA THR A 37 6.84 6.92 -18.97
C THR A 37 7.02 5.64 -19.78
N ALA A 38 8.28 5.31 -20.11
CA ALA A 38 8.61 4.01 -20.64
C ALA A 38 8.10 2.97 -19.65
N SER A 39 7.17 2.13 -20.10
CA SER A 39 6.63 1.03 -19.33
C SER A 39 7.79 0.05 -19.11
N VAL A 40 8.50 0.19 -17.99
CA VAL A 40 9.58 -0.72 -17.61
C VAL A 40 8.92 -2.08 -17.41
N LYS A 41 9.18 -3.02 -18.31
CA LYS A 41 8.82 -4.42 -18.10
C LYS A 41 9.53 -4.88 -16.82
N PRO A 42 8.82 -5.40 -15.81
CA PRO A 42 9.45 -5.89 -14.60
C PRO A 42 10.51 -6.96 -14.94
N PRO A 43 11.66 -6.99 -14.26
CA PRO A 43 12.64 -8.05 -14.45
C PRO A 43 12.00 -9.41 -14.17
N THR A 44 12.20 -10.36 -15.07
CA THR A 44 11.68 -11.73 -14.95
C THR A 44 12.76 -12.59 -14.31
N THR A 45 12.53 -13.03 -13.07
CA THR A 45 13.41 -13.87 -12.26
C THR A 45 13.35 -15.36 -12.66
N GLY A 46 12.41 -15.72 -13.54
CA GLY A 46 12.09 -17.12 -13.84
C GLY A 46 11.21 -17.77 -12.76
N ASN A 47 10.82 -17.01 -11.74
CA ASN A 47 9.86 -17.40 -10.73
C ASN A 47 8.59 -16.55 -10.86
N PRO A 48 7.49 -17.11 -11.40
CA PRO A 48 6.26 -16.36 -11.63
C PRO A 48 5.70 -15.66 -10.38
N LEU A 49 5.86 -16.27 -9.20
CA LEU A 49 5.42 -15.66 -7.94
C LEU A 49 6.22 -14.40 -7.63
N LEU A 50 7.55 -14.46 -7.71
CA LEU A 50 8.40 -13.30 -7.42
C LEU A 50 8.18 -12.19 -8.45
N ASP A 51 8.02 -12.55 -9.72
CA ASP A 51 7.77 -11.58 -10.79
C ASP A 51 6.45 -10.81 -10.56
N GLU A 52 5.39 -11.53 -10.17
CA GLU A 52 4.10 -10.95 -9.80
C GLU A 52 4.22 -10.04 -8.57
N LEU A 53 4.90 -10.50 -7.51
CA LEU A 53 5.10 -9.72 -6.29
C LEU A 53 5.87 -8.43 -6.59
N SER A 54 6.99 -8.51 -7.31
CA SER A 54 7.78 -7.35 -7.72
C SER A 54 6.97 -6.38 -8.59
N MET A 55 6.15 -6.89 -9.50
CA MET A 55 5.26 -6.05 -10.31
C MET A 55 4.23 -5.29 -9.47
N LEU A 56 3.65 -5.96 -8.46
CA LEU A 56 2.63 -5.37 -7.58
C LEU A 56 3.19 -4.37 -6.58
N THR A 57 4.31 -4.70 -5.94
CA THR A 57 4.89 -3.89 -4.88
C THR A 57 5.82 -2.81 -5.40
N GLY A 58 6.28 -2.93 -6.65
CA GLY A 58 7.16 -1.97 -7.30
C GLY A 58 8.59 -1.97 -6.74
N PRO A 59 9.46 -1.12 -7.30
CA PRO A 59 10.84 -0.96 -6.84
C PRO A 59 10.88 -0.39 -5.42
N GLY A 60 11.85 -0.85 -4.62
CA GLY A 60 12.04 -0.38 -3.23
C GLY A 60 11.08 -1.00 -2.21
N ALA A 61 10.30 -2.02 -2.62
CA ALA A 61 9.53 -2.82 -1.68
C ALA A 61 10.45 -3.56 -0.70
N ARG A 62 10.02 -3.69 0.56
CA ARG A 62 10.68 -4.55 1.53
C ARG A 62 10.30 -6.00 1.25
N GLU A 63 11.29 -6.78 0.83
CA GLU A 63 11.16 -8.22 0.58
C GLU A 63 11.33 -8.99 1.89
N CYS A 64 10.24 -9.24 2.61
CA CYS A 64 10.28 -9.89 3.91
C CYS A 64 10.47 -11.41 3.84
N GLY A 65 10.41 -11.98 2.64
CA GLY A 65 10.91 -13.31 2.34
C GLY A 65 9.85 -14.34 1.99
N LEU A 66 10.35 -15.52 1.59
CA LEU A 66 9.58 -16.73 1.31
C LEU A 66 9.74 -17.69 2.50
N VAL A 67 8.62 -18.14 3.05
CA VAL A 67 8.57 -19.11 4.15
C VAL A 67 8.17 -20.46 3.57
N ALA A 68 9.11 -21.41 3.55
CA ALA A 68 8.87 -22.75 3.03
C ALA A 68 7.88 -23.54 3.91
N LEU A 69 7.30 -24.61 3.34
CA LEU A 69 6.30 -25.41 4.02
C LEU A 69 6.83 -25.95 5.36
N GLY A 70 6.07 -25.70 6.43
CA GLY A 70 6.40 -26.14 7.79
C GLY A 70 7.44 -25.29 8.52
N GLN A 71 7.93 -24.20 7.92
CA GLN A 71 8.78 -23.22 8.59
C GLN A 71 7.94 -22.21 9.38
N ASP A 72 8.55 -21.59 10.40
CA ASP A 72 7.92 -20.54 11.21
C ASP A 72 7.82 -19.21 10.42
N PRO A 73 6.61 -18.68 10.16
CA PRO A 73 6.44 -17.44 9.42
C PRO A 73 6.63 -16.18 10.28
N THR A 74 6.86 -16.31 11.59
CA THR A 74 6.85 -15.19 12.55
C THR A 74 7.81 -14.08 12.16
N ALA A 75 9.04 -14.41 11.76
CA ALA A 75 10.05 -13.41 11.38
C ALA A 75 9.65 -12.62 10.11
N ALA A 76 9.16 -13.32 9.08
CA ALA A 76 8.71 -12.70 7.84
C ALA A 76 7.48 -11.79 8.08
N TRP A 77 6.54 -12.26 8.91
CA TRP A 77 5.36 -11.48 9.30
C TRP A 77 5.73 -10.24 10.12
N GLN A 78 6.68 -10.33 11.06
CA GLN A 78 7.17 -9.18 11.83
C GLN A 78 7.82 -8.14 10.91
N CYS A 79 8.67 -8.57 9.97
CA CYS A 79 9.24 -7.69 8.94
C CYS A 79 8.15 -6.94 8.17
N ALA A 80 7.09 -7.66 7.75
CA ALA A 80 5.98 -7.11 6.99
C ALA A 80 5.17 -6.11 7.82
N ARG A 81 4.94 -6.42 9.11
CA ARG A 81 4.26 -5.52 10.05
C ARG A 81 5.03 -4.22 10.22
N ASP A 82 6.34 -4.31 10.39
CA ASP A 82 7.20 -3.14 10.55
C ASP A 82 7.21 -2.29 9.27
N ALA A 83 7.28 -2.91 8.09
CA ALA A 83 7.15 -2.21 6.81
C ALA A 83 5.78 -1.53 6.66
N ASP A 84 4.69 -2.22 7.01
CA ASP A 84 3.34 -1.67 6.92
C ASP A 84 3.15 -0.45 7.84
N SER A 85 3.69 -0.51 9.06
CA SER A 85 3.66 0.61 10.01
C SER A 85 4.39 1.85 9.48
N GLN A 86 5.44 1.64 8.69
CA GLN A 86 6.25 2.67 8.04
C GLN A 86 5.65 3.11 6.69
N ARG A 87 4.51 2.50 6.29
CA ARG A 87 3.85 2.68 4.98
C ARG A 87 4.76 2.36 3.78
N ILE A 88 5.73 1.49 3.98
CA ILE A 88 6.64 1.03 2.94
C ILE A 88 5.97 -0.14 2.20
N PRO A 89 6.00 -0.20 0.85
CA PRO A 89 5.54 -1.37 0.12
C PRO A 89 6.30 -2.61 0.57
N TYR A 90 5.62 -3.74 0.68
CA TYR A 90 6.25 -4.97 1.16
C TYR A 90 5.56 -6.19 0.58
N TRP A 91 6.25 -7.33 0.68
CA TRP A 91 5.63 -8.64 0.53
C TRP A 91 6.33 -9.66 1.44
N PHE A 92 5.58 -10.67 1.85
CA PHE A 92 6.10 -11.98 2.25
C PHE A 92 5.15 -13.05 1.73
N ALA A 93 5.64 -14.28 1.53
CA ALA A 93 4.80 -15.38 1.11
C ALA A 93 5.10 -16.65 1.91
N ILE A 94 4.06 -17.43 2.18
CA ILE A 94 4.13 -18.71 2.87
C ILE A 94 3.75 -19.80 1.87
N GLU A 95 4.55 -20.86 1.83
CA GLU A 95 4.28 -22.05 1.03
C GLU A 95 3.21 -22.93 1.70
N HIS A 96 2.26 -23.38 0.89
CA HIS A 96 1.19 -24.29 1.29
C HIS A 96 1.30 -25.59 0.51
N ARG A 97 0.73 -26.65 1.10
CA ARG A 97 0.68 -27.96 0.48
C ARG A 97 -0.27 -27.92 -0.74
N GLY A 98 0.30 -28.03 -1.94
CA GLY A 98 -0.42 -28.48 -3.14
C GLY A 98 -0.26 -29.99 -3.32
N ILE A 99 -1.11 -30.60 -4.14
CA ILE A 99 -0.98 -32.02 -4.53
C ILE A 99 0.07 -32.13 -5.64
N ASP A 100 -0.19 -31.45 -6.76
CA ASP A 100 0.63 -31.47 -7.96
C ASP A 100 1.17 -30.07 -8.32
N SER A 101 1.09 -29.15 -7.37
CA SER A 101 1.43 -27.74 -7.55
C SER A 101 2.17 -27.16 -6.36
N LYS A 102 2.94 -26.10 -6.63
CA LYS A 102 3.45 -25.19 -5.61
C LYS A 102 2.37 -24.16 -5.33
N VAL A 103 1.86 -24.16 -4.11
CA VAL A 103 0.86 -23.19 -3.65
C VAL A 103 1.53 -22.21 -2.71
N TRP A 104 1.26 -20.92 -2.90
CA TRP A 104 1.77 -19.87 -2.04
C TRP A 104 0.64 -18.90 -1.68
N ILE A 105 0.62 -18.44 -0.43
CA ILE A 105 -0.22 -17.33 0.01
C ILE A 105 0.73 -16.20 0.42
N ALA A 106 0.58 -15.05 -0.23
CA ALA A 106 1.39 -13.87 0.03
C ALA A 106 0.52 -12.74 0.57
N ALA A 107 1.05 -12.00 1.55
CA ALA A 107 0.48 -10.74 1.98
C ALA A 107 1.40 -9.62 1.55
N LEU A 108 0.82 -8.60 0.92
CA LEU A 108 1.57 -7.49 0.33
C LEU A 108 0.88 -6.15 0.49
N ARG A 109 1.68 -5.09 0.46
CA ARG A 109 1.24 -3.69 0.34
C ARG A 109 1.86 -3.08 -0.91
N THR A 110 1.04 -2.49 -1.76
CA THR A 110 1.45 -1.79 -2.98
C THR A 110 1.91 -0.35 -2.70
N PRO A 111 2.57 0.32 -3.65
CA PRO A 111 3.00 1.73 -3.52
C PRO A 111 1.87 2.72 -3.21
N ASN A 112 0.65 2.46 -3.70
CA ASN A 112 -0.52 3.29 -3.41
C ASN A 112 -1.18 2.95 -2.06
N GLY A 113 -0.58 2.05 -1.27
CA GLY A 113 -1.03 1.68 0.07
C GLY A 113 -2.18 0.69 0.12
N GLN A 114 -2.59 0.11 -1.02
CA GLN A 114 -3.52 -1.02 -1.03
C GLN A 114 -2.85 -2.26 -0.48
N ARG A 115 -3.62 -3.11 0.19
CA ARG A 115 -3.16 -4.39 0.74
C ARG A 115 -3.90 -5.51 0.08
N TYR A 116 -3.18 -6.58 -0.21
CA TYR A 116 -3.75 -7.76 -0.86
C TYR A 116 -3.25 -9.03 -0.18
N MET A 117 -4.13 -10.03 -0.17
CA MET A 117 -3.74 -11.42 -0.05
C MET A 117 -3.71 -12.02 -1.46
N LEU A 118 -2.53 -12.47 -1.88
CA LEU A 118 -2.29 -13.07 -3.19
C LEU A 118 -2.16 -14.58 -3.02
N HIS A 119 -3.04 -15.33 -3.65
CA HIS A 119 -2.95 -16.78 -3.76
C HIS A 119 -2.33 -17.13 -5.10
N TYR A 120 -1.30 -17.96 -5.07
CA TYR A 120 -0.61 -18.48 -6.23
C TYR A 120 -0.70 -20.00 -6.25
N ASP A 121 -1.00 -20.56 -7.41
CA ASP A 121 -0.97 -21.99 -7.68
C ASP A 121 -0.24 -22.22 -9.00
N SER A 122 0.87 -22.97 -8.96
CA SER A 122 1.68 -23.23 -10.16
C SER A 122 1.01 -24.14 -11.20
N ASN A 123 -0.01 -24.92 -10.80
CA ASN A 123 -0.67 -25.88 -11.68
C ASN A 123 -2.12 -26.16 -11.21
N TYR A 124 -2.95 -25.13 -11.20
CA TYR A 124 -4.30 -25.18 -10.62
C TYR A 124 -5.22 -26.25 -11.23
N MET A 125 -5.02 -26.66 -12.50
CA MET A 125 -5.85 -27.68 -13.15
C MET A 125 -5.15 -29.04 -13.29
N GLY A 126 -3.93 -29.22 -12.75
CA GLY A 126 -3.22 -30.50 -12.75
C GLY A 126 -2.74 -31.01 -14.11
N GLY A 127 -2.47 -30.12 -15.07
CA GLY A 127 -2.12 -30.48 -16.45
C GLY A 127 -0.74 -30.00 -16.89
N PRO A 128 -0.04 -30.72 -17.79
CA PRO A 128 1.24 -30.26 -18.32
C PRO A 128 1.08 -28.97 -19.14
N GLY A 129 1.99 -28.01 -18.95
CA GLY A 129 2.03 -26.77 -19.74
C GLY A 129 1.00 -25.72 -19.37
N LEU A 130 0.26 -25.90 -18.28
CA LEU A 130 -0.70 -24.89 -17.80
C LEU A 130 0.01 -23.75 -17.08
N LEU A 131 -0.49 -22.54 -17.32
CA LEU A 131 0.02 -21.34 -16.68
C LEU A 131 -0.38 -21.29 -15.20
N PRO A 132 0.47 -20.68 -14.35
CA PRO A 132 0.11 -20.45 -12.96
C PRO A 132 -1.15 -19.59 -12.84
N ARG A 133 -1.91 -19.83 -11.77
CA ARG A 133 -3.07 -19.01 -11.40
C ARG A 133 -2.70 -18.08 -10.25
N PHE A 134 -3.13 -16.83 -10.38
CA PHE A 134 -3.08 -15.83 -9.33
C PHE A 134 -4.50 -15.40 -8.95
N THR A 135 -4.78 -15.28 -7.65
CA THR A 135 -6.00 -14.66 -7.13
C THR A 135 -5.59 -13.58 -6.14
N ARG A 136 -6.08 -12.36 -6.32
CA ARG A 136 -5.75 -11.20 -5.46
C ARG A 136 -7.02 -10.75 -4.74
N ASN A 137 -7.02 -10.87 -3.43
CA ASN A 137 -8.14 -10.43 -2.58
C ASN A 137 -7.72 -9.17 -1.81
N ALA A 138 -8.48 -8.08 -1.96
CA ALA A 138 -8.17 -6.82 -1.30
C ALA A 138 -8.47 -6.90 0.21
N CYS A 139 -7.55 -6.41 1.03
CA CYS A 139 -7.67 -6.46 2.48
C CYS A 139 -7.97 -5.07 3.09
N THR A 140 -8.83 -5.07 4.11
CA THR A 140 -9.04 -4.00 5.08
C THR A 140 -8.10 -4.22 6.26
N GLY A 141 -6.97 -3.53 6.25
CA GLY A 141 -5.97 -3.62 7.33
C GLY A 141 -4.86 -4.65 7.07
N PHE A 142 -4.02 -4.84 8.08
CA PHE A 142 -2.85 -5.71 8.02
C PHE A 142 -3.23 -7.19 8.24
N SER A 143 -2.53 -8.10 7.58
CA SER A 143 -2.75 -9.55 7.69
C SER A 143 -2.35 -10.08 9.06
N THR A 144 -3.13 -10.98 9.64
CA THR A 144 -2.85 -11.64 10.91
C THR A 144 -2.36 -13.06 10.68
N LEU A 145 -1.35 -13.50 11.46
CA LEU A 145 -1.02 -14.91 11.55
C LEU A 145 -2.07 -15.63 12.38
N VAL A 146 -2.60 -16.74 11.87
CA VAL A 146 -3.55 -17.58 12.59
C VAL A 146 -2.91 -18.94 12.85
N PRO A 147 -2.50 -19.22 14.10
CA PRO A 147 -1.92 -20.50 14.46
C PRO A 147 -2.88 -21.65 14.14
N ASN A 148 -2.34 -22.74 13.61
CA ASN A 148 -3.08 -23.97 13.27
C ASN A 148 -4.16 -23.81 12.18
N SER A 149 -4.17 -22.70 11.43
CA SER A 149 -5.01 -22.55 10.23
C SER A 149 -4.29 -23.13 9.01
N PRO A 150 -4.99 -23.83 8.09
CA PRO A 150 -4.39 -24.33 6.85
C PRO A 150 -3.82 -23.20 5.98
N GLU A 151 -4.35 -21.98 6.10
CA GLU A 151 -3.90 -20.80 5.35
C GLU A 151 -2.84 -19.99 6.11
N ASN A 152 -2.67 -20.19 7.43
CA ASN A 152 -1.76 -19.48 8.35
C ASN A 152 -1.85 -17.94 8.36
N LEU A 153 -2.54 -17.33 7.40
CA LEU A 153 -2.73 -15.90 7.20
C LEU A 153 -4.21 -15.62 6.98
N GLU A 154 -4.70 -14.57 7.61
CA GLU A 154 -6.04 -14.06 7.40
C GLU A 154 -5.99 -12.54 7.20
N CYS A 155 -6.95 -12.02 6.43
CA CYS A 155 -7.24 -10.61 6.40
C CYS A 155 -8.75 -10.39 6.29
N LEU A 156 -9.22 -9.25 6.81
CA LEU A 156 -10.58 -8.82 6.57
C LEU A 156 -10.68 -8.34 5.12
N TYR A 157 -11.57 -8.89 4.32
CA TYR A 157 -11.72 -8.47 2.93
C TYR A 157 -12.49 -7.14 2.81
N ARG A 158 -12.29 -6.46 1.68
CA ARG A 158 -13.07 -5.25 1.31
C ARG A 158 -14.32 -5.59 0.54
#